data_AF-A0A2D7GZY8-F1
#
_entry.id   AF-A0A2D7GZY8-F1
#
_cell.length_a   1.000
_cell.length_b   1.000
_cell.length_c   1.000
_cell.angle_alpha   90.00
_cell.angle_beta   90.00
_cell.angle_gamma   90.00
#
_symmetry.space_group_name_H-M   'P 1'
#
loop_
_entity.id
_entity.type
_entity.pdbx_description
1 polymer ?
#
loop_
_entity_poly.entity_id
_entity_poly.type
_entity_poly.pdbx_seq_one_letter_code
_entity_poly.pdbx_strand_id
1 'polypeptide(L)'
;MIIDCHTRLWSDARQLGQQTAEKLAKGSPASWAEPTGDSSSHGRAMSCIDASLVIGHRAELVGAHVPNELIADFVGRDPQHRLGIAGIDPLADTIEKDLATALELGLVGVAVSPALAGFHPTHSAAMRVYEWCCDHGMPIIVTMPQPIPSAAVLDFARPIHWDEVARTFPQLHIMFTQMGYPWIDELLVLAGKHAHVFAEVSGVATRPWQVYNALSTASSLDVMDRLLFGSGFPMSTPQLAIESLYSVNTSTKGTMLPPIPRARVKEIVERDALTCLGIEYTAIANTQENTASIASKDTAQQHEA
;
A
#
# COMPACT_ATOMS: atom_id res chain seq x y z
N MET A 1 -9.56 13.63 1.59
CA MET A 1 -8.62 13.04 0.63
C MET A 1 -8.62 11.54 0.88
N ILE A 2 -8.71 10.72 -0.16
CA ILE A 2 -8.67 9.26 -0.11
C ILE A 2 -7.40 8.84 -0.85
N ILE A 3 -6.49 8.19 -0.12
CA ILE A 3 -5.24 7.66 -0.66
C ILE A 3 -5.34 6.14 -0.65
N ASP A 4 -5.20 5.50 -1.81
CA ASP A 4 -5.03 4.05 -1.88
C ASP A 4 -3.55 3.70 -1.71
N CYS A 5 -3.17 3.26 -0.51
CA CYS A 5 -1.78 2.95 -0.23
C CYS A 5 -1.31 1.57 -0.73
N HIS A 6 -2.14 0.82 -1.47
CA HIS A 6 -1.74 -0.48 -2.01
C HIS A 6 -2.37 -0.77 -3.37
N THR A 7 -1.68 -0.36 -4.43
CA THR A 7 -1.94 -0.79 -5.79
C THR A 7 -0.70 -1.44 -6.40
N ARG A 8 -0.88 -2.31 -7.39
CA ARG A 8 0.22 -2.97 -8.09
C ARG A 8 0.11 -2.77 -9.59
N LEU A 9 1.27 -2.84 -10.23
CA LEU A 9 1.43 -2.73 -11.66
C LEU A 9 2.36 -3.84 -12.16
N TRP A 10 2.00 -4.48 -13.26
CA TRP A 10 2.92 -5.31 -14.04
C TRP A 10 2.52 -5.28 -15.51
N SER A 11 3.50 -5.42 -16.40
CA SER A 11 3.27 -5.54 -17.85
C SER A 11 3.19 -7.00 -18.29
N ASP A 12 3.79 -7.91 -17.52
CA ASP A 12 3.87 -9.33 -17.83
C ASP A 12 3.74 -10.15 -16.55
N ALA A 13 2.86 -11.15 -16.53
CA ALA A 13 2.66 -12.00 -15.36
C ALA A 13 3.95 -12.73 -14.91
N ARG A 14 4.91 -12.96 -15.82
CA ARG A 14 6.23 -13.53 -15.50
C ARG A 14 7.04 -12.66 -14.54
N GLN A 15 6.77 -11.36 -14.48
CA GLN A 15 7.38 -10.45 -13.51
C GLN A 15 6.99 -10.78 -12.06
N LEU A 16 5.92 -11.55 -11.86
CA LEU A 16 5.46 -12.01 -10.54
C LEU A 16 6.06 -13.39 -10.14
N GLY A 17 7.01 -13.89 -10.94
CA GLY A 17 7.61 -15.21 -10.78
C GLY A 17 6.90 -16.30 -11.56
N GLN A 18 7.65 -17.35 -11.94
CA GLN A 18 7.16 -18.40 -12.85
C GLN A 18 5.91 -19.11 -12.32
N GLN A 19 5.90 -19.53 -11.06
CA GLN A 19 4.76 -20.26 -10.50
C GLN A 19 3.50 -19.38 -10.41
N THR A 20 3.66 -18.09 -10.10
CA THR A 20 2.56 -17.13 -10.11
C THR A 20 2.01 -16.93 -11.51
N ALA A 21 2.90 -16.76 -12.50
CA ALA A 21 2.53 -16.63 -13.90
C ALA A 21 1.77 -17.88 -14.41
N GLU A 22 2.23 -19.09 -14.07
CA GLU A 22 1.56 -20.35 -14.42
C GLU A 22 0.17 -20.47 -13.79
N LYS A 23 -0.01 -19.98 -12.56
CA LYS A 23 -1.34 -19.93 -11.92
C LYS A 23 -2.25 -18.94 -12.63
N LEU A 24 -1.77 -17.73 -12.91
CA LEU A 24 -2.53 -16.70 -13.62
C LEU A 24 -2.88 -17.10 -15.06
N ALA A 25 -2.02 -17.87 -15.73
CA ALA A 25 -2.28 -18.41 -17.06
C ALA A 25 -3.45 -19.42 -17.10
N LYS A 26 -3.77 -20.05 -15.96
CA LYS A 26 -4.95 -20.92 -15.83
C LYS A 26 -6.24 -20.13 -15.55
N GLY A 27 -6.14 -18.81 -15.42
CA GLY A 27 -7.20 -17.88 -15.05
C GLY A 27 -6.85 -17.11 -13.78
N SER A 28 -7.22 -15.83 -13.73
CA SER A 28 -7.12 -15.04 -12.51
C SER A 28 -8.01 -15.64 -11.42
N PRO A 29 -7.61 -15.57 -10.14
CA PRO A 29 -8.46 -16.05 -9.06
C PRO A 29 -9.85 -15.42 -9.15
N ALA A 30 -10.91 -16.22 -8.97
CA ALA A 30 -12.29 -15.72 -9.04
C ALA A 30 -12.59 -14.61 -8.01
N SER A 31 -11.73 -14.45 -6.99
CA SER A 31 -11.81 -13.38 -6.01
C SER A 31 -11.21 -12.05 -6.47
N TRP A 32 -10.59 -11.97 -7.65
CA TRP A 32 -10.00 -10.75 -8.17
C TRP A 32 -11.03 -9.93 -8.95
N ALA A 33 -11.01 -8.61 -8.72
CA ALA A 33 -11.89 -7.69 -9.42
C ALA A 33 -11.46 -7.45 -10.87
N GLU A 34 -10.15 -7.42 -11.15
CA GLU A 34 -9.60 -7.26 -12.48
C GLU A 34 -8.62 -8.39 -12.82
N PRO A 35 -8.56 -8.84 -14.09
CA PRO A 35 -7.71 -9.96 -14.48
C PRO A 35 -6.22 -9.58 -14.50
N THR A 36 -5.91 -8.29 -14.69
CA THR A 36 -4.56 -7.76 -14.88
C THR A 36 -4.36 -6.45 -14.13
N GLY A 37 -3.14 -6.24 -13.64
CA GLY A 37 -2.71 -4.96 -13.05
C GLY A 37 -2.06 -4.05 -14.08
N ASP A 38 -2.55 -4.00 -15.32
CA ASP A 38 -1.94 -3.15 -16.36
C ASP A 38 -2.29 -1.66 -16.18
N SER A 39 -1.54 -0.79 -16.86
CA SER A 39 -1.71 0.67 -16.76
C SER A 39 -3.12 1.18 -17.09
N SER A 40 -3.81 0.57 -18.04
CA SER A 40 -5.13 1.01 -18.49
C SER A 40 -6.22 0.61 -17.50
N SER A 41 -6.12 -0.60 -16.94
CA SER A 41 -7.03 -1.12 -15.92
C SER A 41 -6.85 -0.36 -14.61
N HIS A 42 -5.60 -0.05 -14.23
CA HIS A 42 -5.30 0.79 -13.07
C HIS A 42 -5.94 2.17 -13.20
N GLY A 43 -5.68 2.88 -14.31
CA GLY A 43 -6.21 4.24 -14.51
C GLY A 43 -7.75 4.33 -14.45
N ARG A 44 -8.48 3.33 -14.94
CA ARG A 44 -9.95 3.29 -14.83
C ARG A 44 -10.41 3.08 -13.39
N ALA A 45 -9.73 2.22 -12.64
CA ALA A 45 -10.12 1.83 -11.29
C ALA A 45 -9.87 2.93 -10.24
N MET A 46 -8.90 3.82 -10.45
CA MET A 46 -8.51 4.86 -9.49
C MET A 46 -9.39 6.13 -9.52
N SER A 47 -10.50 6.14 -10.27
CA SER A 47 -11.34 7.34 -10.45
C SER A 47 -12.03 7.86 -9.17
N CYS A 48 -12.10 7.06 -8.11
CA CYS A 48 -12.76 7.43 -6.84
C CYS A 48 -11.78 7.75 -5.69
N ILE A 49 -10.49 7.90 -5.99
CA ILE A 49 -9.44 8.24 -5.02
C ILE A 49 -8.65 9.47 -5.50
N ASP A 50 -7.94 10.13 -4.59
CA ASP A 50 -7.13 11.30 -4.90
C ASP A 50 -5.68 10.92 -5.25
N ALA A 51 -5.13 9.89 -4.64
CA ALA A 51 -3.77 9.42 -4.96
C ALA A 51 -3.61 7.92 -4.69
N SER A 52 -2.66 7.28 -5.38
CA SER A 52 -2.33 5.87 -5.17
C SER A 52 -0.83 5.64 -4.99
N LEU A 53 -0.49 4.70 -4.11
CA LEU A 53 0.86 4.12 -4.04
C LEU A 53 0.93 2.91 -4.99
N VAL A 54 1.87 2.95 -5.92
CA VAL A 54 2.15 1.88 -6.88
C VAL A 54 3.34 1.07 -6.39
N ILE A 55 3.05 -0.12 -5.86
CA ILE A 55 4.01 -0.96 -5.15
C ILE A 55 4.78 -1.86 -6.13
N GLY A 56 6.08 -1.63 -6.24
CA GLY A 56 7.02 -2.51 -6.93
C GLY A 56 7.20 -3.86 -6.24
N HIS A 57 7.84 -4.81 -6.92
CA HIS A 57 8.03 -6.15 -6.37
C HIS A 57 9.33 -6.77 -6.89
N ARG A 58 10.20 -7.19 -5.96
CA ARG A 58 11.37 -8.00 -6.26
C ARG A 58 11.56 -9.03 -5.17
N ALA A 59 11.81 -10.27 -5.57
CA ALA A 59 12.10 -11.40 -4.71
C ALA A 59 12.78 -12.51 -5.53
N GLU A 60 14.09 -12.63 -5.39
CA GLU A 60 14.93 -13.49 -6.24
C GLU A 60 14.66 -14.98 -5.98
N LEU A 61 14.37 -15.36 -4.73
CA LEU A 61 14.06 -16.75 -4.36
C LEU A 61 12.87 -17.33 -5.15
N VAL A 62 11.88 -16.51 -5.50
CA VAL A 62 10.72 -16.93 -6.31
C VAL A 62 10.79 -16.48 -7.77
N GLY A 63 11.90 -15.85 -8.17
CA GLY A 63 12.11 -15.32 -9.52
C GLY A 63 11.17 -14.18 -9.88
N ALA A 64 10.67 -13.42 -8.90
CA ALA A 64 9.79 -12.28 -9.13
C ALA A 64 10.59 -10.99 -9.24
N HIS A 65 10.36 -10.22 -10.29
CA HIS A 65 11.01 -8.93 -10.52
C HIS A 65 10.16 -8.05 -11.45
N VAL A 66 9.60 -6.99 -10.88
CA VAL A 66 9.03 -5.84 -11.58
C VAL A 66 10.08 -4.73 -11.54
N PRO A 67 10.65 -4.30 -12.68
CA PRO A 67 11.67 -3.27 -12.70
C PRO A 67 11.17 -1.94 -12.10
N ASN A 68 12.02 -1.28 -11.32
CA ASN A 68 11.66 0.00 -10.71
C ASN A 68 11.45 1.10 -11.76
N GLU A 69 12.14 1.03 -12.90
CA GLU A 69 11.97 1.91 -14.05
C GLU A 69 10.55 1.80 -14.63
N LEU A 70 9.97 0.60 -14.64
CA LEU A 70 8.58 0.41 -15.09
C LEU A 70 7.59 1.12 -14.16
N ILE A 71 7.83 1.07 -12.85
CA ILE A 71 7.03 1.80 -11.86
C ILE A 71 7.20 3.30 -12.06
N ALA A 72 8.44 3.78 -12.17
CA ALA A 72 8.77 5.19 -12.37
C ALA A 72 8.14 5.77 -13.64
N ASP A 73 8.25 5.05 -14.77
CA ASP A 73 7.63 5.43 -16.05
C ASP A 73 6.11 5.53 -15.97
N PHE A 74 5.48 4.66 -15.18
CA PHE A 74 4.04 4.70 -14.98
C PHE A 74 3.61 5.87 -14.11
N VAL A 75 4.25 6.07 -12.97
CA VAL A 75 3.90 7.17 -12.06
C VAL A 75 4.22 8.53 -12.68
N GLY A 76 5.31 8.65 -13.45
CA GLY A 76 5.70 9.87 -14.15
C GLY A 76 4.69 10.38 -15.21
N ARG A 77 3.74 9.54 -15.63
CA ARG A 77 2.64 9.96 -16.53
C ARG A 77 1.53 10.73 -15.79
N ASP A 78 1.45 10.63 -14.47
CA ASP A 78 0.52 11.38 -13.61
C ASP A 78 1.09 11.43 -12.18
N PRO A 79 2.19 12.19 -11.98
CA PRO A 79 2.92 12.23 -10.71
C PRO A 79 2.14 12.96 -9.61
N GLN A 80 1.01 13.60 -9.95
CA GLN A 80 0.12 14.22 -8.98
C GLN A 80 -0.74 13.18 -8.27
N HIS A 81 -1.21 12.14 -8.96
CA HIS A 81 -2.13 11.15 -8.38
C HIS A 81 -1.46 9.77 -8.19
N ARG A 82 -0.19 9.61 -8.54
CA ARG A 82 0.55 8.36 -8.41
C ARG A 82 1.93 8.57 -7.82
N LEU A 83 2.23 7.79 -6.79
CA LEU A 83 3.55 7.75 -6.16
C LEU A 83 4.10 6.33 -6.23
N GLY A 84 5.38 6.19 -6.58
CA GLY A 84 6.01 4.88 -6.80
C GLY A 84 6.76 4.40 -5.57
N ILE A 85 6.67 3.11 -5.29
CA ILE A 85 7.42 2.43 -4.22
C ILE A 85 8.34 1.40 -4.85
N ALA A 86 9.64 1.46 -4.53
CA ALA A 86 10.67 0.61 -5.11
C ALA A 86 10.55 -0.84 -4.60
N GLY A 87 10.51 -1.81 -5.50
CA GLY A 87 10.60 -3.23 -5.12
C GLY A 87 12.06 -3.61 -4.87
N ILE A 88 12.38 -4.00 -3.64
CA ILE A 88 13.76 -4.33 -3.23
C ILE A 88 13.81 -5.74 -2.64
N ASP A 89 14.82 -6.49 -3.06
CA ASP A 89 15.25 -7.72 -2.39
C ASP A 89 16.56 -7.42 -1.64
N PRO A 90 16.56 -7.38 -0.29
CA PRO A 90 17.77 -7.11 0.49
C PRO A 90 18.90 -8.13 0.31
N LEU A 91 18.62 -9.31 -0.23
CA LEU A 91 19.63 -10.34 -0.48
C LEU A 91 20.23 -10.25 -1.89
N ALA A 92 19.71 -9.37 -2.75
CA ALA A 92 20.24 -9.20 -4.10
C ALA A 92 21.66 -8.63 -4.07
N ASP A 93 22.54 -9.17 -4.93
CA ASP A 93 23.93 -8.67 -5.11
C ASP A 93 23.98 -7.20 -5.60
N THR A 94 22.85 -6.70 -6.09
CA THR A 94 22.71 -5.35 -6.69
C THR A 94 22.08 -4.34 -5.75
N ILE A 95 21.89 -4.69 -4.47
CA ILE A 95 21.11 -3.90 -3.50
C ILE A 95 21.52 -2.42 -3.42
N GLU A 96 22.81 -2.10 -3.37
CA GLU A 96 23.29 -0.71 -3.29
C GLU A 96 22.90 0.09 -4.54
N LYS A 97 23.02 -0.54 -5.72
CA LYS A 97 22.60 0.06 -6.99
C LYS A 97 21.09 0.22 -7.04
N ASP A 98 20.34 -0.78 -6.59
CA ASP A 98 18.87 -0.73 -6.63
C ASP A 98 18.31 0.39 -5.76
N LEU A 99 18.90 0.63 -4.59
CA LEU A 99 18.55 1.75 -3.70
C LEU A 99 18.93 3.10 -4.30
N ALA A 100 20.13 3.23 -4.90
CA ALA A 100 20.52 4.45 -5.59
C ALA A 100 19.58 4.76 -6.77
N THR A 101 19.27 3.77 -7.59
CA THR A 101 18.31 3.89 -8.69
C THR A 101 16.92 4.31 -8.18
N ALA A 102 16.46 3.78 -7.03
CA ALA A 102 15.17 4.16 -6.47
C ALA A 102 15.08 5.66 -6.15
N LEU A 103 16.15 6.25 -5.58
CA LEU A 103 16.24 7.70 -5.35
C LEU A 103 16.29 8.49 -6.66
N GLU A 104 17.12 8.07 -7.62
CA GLU A 104 17.27 8.74 -8.92
C GLU A 104 15.94 8.78 -9.69
N LEU A 105 15.13 7.73 -9.57
CA LEU A 105 13.81 7.62 -10.17
C LEU A 105 12.71 8.39 -9.41
N GLY A 106 13.02 8.98 -8.25
CA GLY A 106 12.05 9.70 -7.42
C GLY A 106 11.00 8.79 -6.78
N LEU A 107 11.32 7.53 -6.53
CA LEU A 107 10.44 6.62 -5.78
C LEU A 107 10.45 7.01 -4.30
N VAL A 108 9.29 6.96 -3.66
CA VAL A 108 9.07 7.59 -2.34
C VAL A 108 9.07 6.60 -1.18
N GLY A 109 9.38 5.34 -1.43
CA GLY A 109 9.44 4.30 -0.40
C GLY A 109 10.01 3.00 -0.94
N VAL A 110 10.22 2.03 -0.06
CA VAL A 110 10.75 0.70 -0.39
C VAL A 110 9.77 -0.39 0.01
N ALA A 111 9.50 -1.33 -0.89
CA ALA A 111 8.71 -2.51 -0.63
C ALA A 111 9.58 -3.76 -0.58
N VAL A 112 9.40 -4.56 0.46
CA VAL A 112 10.12 -5.81 0.68
C VAL A 112 9.15 -6.97 0.90
N SER A 113 9.57 -8.18 0.54
CA SER A 113 8.75 -9.39 0.70
C SER A 113 9.53 -10.51 1.41
N PRO A 114 9.70 -10.46 2.75
CA PRO A 114 10.57 -11.38 3.50
C PRO A 114 10.36 -12.87 3.17
N ALA A 115 9.10 -13.34 3.14
CA ALA A 115 8.80 -14.73 2.82
C ALA A 115 9.13 -15.11 1.37
N LEU A 116 8.90 -14.21 0.40
CA LEU A 116 9.13 -14.50 -1.01
C LEU A 116 10.61 -14.35 -1.39
N ALA A 117 11.36 -13.49 -0.71
CA ALA A 117 12.79 -13.27 -0.90
C ALA A 117 13.66 -14.21 -0.03
N GLY A 118 13.08 -14.83 1.01
CA GLY A 118 13.76 -15.83 1.82
C GLY A 118 14.65 -15.27 2.93
N PHE A 119 14.33 -14.10 3.48
CA PHE A 119 15.11 -13.49 4.56
C PHE A 119 14.27 -13.27 5.83
N HIS A 120 14.88 -13.50 6.99
CA HIS A 120 14.30 -13.07 8.26
C HIS A 120 14.41 -11.53 8.38
N PRO A 121 13.39 -10.80 8.90
CA PRO A 121 13.43 -9.34 8.97
C PRO A 121 14.69 -8.75 9.62
N THR A 122 15.29 -9.42 10.60
CA THR A 122 16.53 -8.97 11.26
C THR A 122 17.82 -9.45 10.59
N HIS A 123 17.74 -10.02 9.39
CA HIS A 123 18.91 -10.38 8.61
C HIS A 123 19.78 -9.13 8.37
N SER A 124 21.10 -9.26 8.51
CA SER A 124 22.02 -8.12 8.48
C SER A 124 21.91 -7.29 7.19
N ALA A 125 21.71 -7.94 6.04
CA ALA A 125 21.48 -7.25 4.78
C ALA A 125 20.16 -6.46 4.76
N ALA A 126 19.08 -7.00 5.34
CA ALA A 126 17.79 -6.30 5.47
C ALA A 126 17.89 -5.12 6.44
N MET A 127 18.59 -5.27 7.56
CA MET A 127 18.81 -4.19 8.53
C MET A 127 19.55 -3.00 7.91
N ARG A 128 20.51 -3.23 6.99
CA ARG A 128 21.18 -2.15 6.24
C ARG A 128 20.23 -1.41 5.31
N VAL A 129 19.30 -2.12 4.66
CA VAL A 129 18.26 -1.48 3.84
C VAL A 129 17.37 -0.60 4.71
N TYR A 130 16.99 -1.07 5.91
CA TYR A 130 16.14 -0.32 6.83
C TYR A 130 16.83 0.91 7.42
N GLU A 131 18.12 0.79 7.76
CA GLU A 131 18.96 1.92 8.16
C GLU A 131 19.01 2.97 7.05
N TRP A 132 19.33 2.55 5.83
CA TRP A 132 19.35 3.46 4.68
C TRP A 132 17.99 4.13 4.43
N CYS A 133 16.88 3.38 4.54
CA CYS A 133 15.54 3.94 4.39
C CYS A 133 15.23 4.96 5.49
N CYS A 134 15.67 4.70 6.72
CA CYS A 134 15.53 5.63 7.84
C CYS A 134 16.29 6.93 7.58
N ASP A 135 17.52 6.86 7.07
CA ASP A 135 18.35 8.04 6.76
C ASP A 135 17.76 8.91 5.63
N HIS A 136 17.03 8.31 4.71
CA HIS A 136 16.44 9.00 3.55
C HIS A 136 14.94 9.31 3.73
N GLY A 137 14.36 9.03 4.90
CA GLY A 137 12.93 9.28 5.15
C GLY A 137 12.00 8.42 4.29
N MET A 138 12.44 7.24 3.85
CA MET A 138 11.66 6.34 3.01
C MET A 138 10.95 5.28 3.87
N PRO A 139 9.62 5.15 3.81
CA PRO A 139 8.91 4.09 4.51
C PRO A 139 9.21 2.72 3.91
N ILE A 140 9.09 1.70 4.76
CA ILE A 140 9.10 0.29 4.36
C ILE A 140 7.67 -0.23 4.23
N ILE A 141 7.33 -0.79 3.07
CA ILE A 141 6.10 -1.55 2.87
C ILE A 141 6.41 -3.05 2.85
N VAL A 142 5.92 -3.76 3.86
CA VAL A 142 6.07 -5.20 4.01
C VAL A 142 4.94 -5.88 3.26
N THR A 143 5.30 -6.65 2.22
CA THR A 143 4.32 -7.27 1.33
C THR A 143 4.41 -8.79 1.30
N MET A 144 3.26 -9.43 1.09
CA MET A 144 3.15 -10.86 0.82
C MET A 144 2.11 -11.09 -0.27
N PRO A 145 2.45 -10.78 -1.54
CA PRO A 145 1.49 -10.87 -2.63
C PRO A 145 0.97 -12.29 -2.82
N GLN A 146 -0.32 -12.39 -3.17
CA GLN A 146 -0.97 -13.65 -3.51
C GLN A 146 -1.06 -13.83 -5.03
N PRO A 147 -1.05 -15.07 -5.54
CA PRO A 147 -0.90 -16.33 -4.82
C PRO A 147 0.51 -16.54 -4.26
N ILE A 148 0.61 -17.11 -3.06
CA ILE A 148 1.91 -17.39 -2.41
C ILE A 148 2.61 -18.55 -3.15
N PRO A 149 3.86 -18.37 -3.60
CA PRO A 149 4.64 -19.46 -4.20
C PRO A 149 5.07 -20.53 -3.19
N SER A 150 5.24 -21.77 -3.63
CA SER A 150 5.64 -22.89 -2.77
C SER A 150 7.05 -22.77 -2.18
N ALA A 151 7.92 -21.98 -2.82
CA ALA A 151 9.26 -21.69 -2.30
C ALA A 151 9.24 -20.63 -1.18
N ALA A 152 8.12 -19.91 -0.99
CA ALA A 152 8.04 -18.87 0.02
C ALA A 152 8.16 -19.45 1.44
N VAL A 153 8.92 -18.78 2.29
CA VAL A 153 9.13 -19.16 3.69
C VAL A 153 8.17 -18.36 4.57
N LEU A 154 6.99 -18.92 4.84
CA LEU A 154 5.90 -18.23 5.53
C LEU A 154 6.29 -17.67 6.91
N ASP A 155 7.19 -18.34 7.64
CA ASP A 155 7.66 -17.87 8.94
C ASP A 155 8.23 -16.44 8.85
N PHE A 156 8.96 -16.13 7.77
CA PHE A 156 9.54 -14.81 7.57
C PHE A 156 8.50 -13.70 7.28
N ALA A 157 7.27 -14.04 6.92
CA ALA A 157 6.19 -13.06 6.76
C ALA A 157 5.49 -12.68 8.08
N ARG A 158 5.82 -13.33 9.21
CA ARG A 158 5.15 -13.04 10.48
C ARG A 158 5.50 -11.64 10.98
N PRO A 159 4.50 -10.79 11.30
CA PRO A 159 4.72 -9.44 11.80
C PRO A 159 5.58 -9.38 13.06
N ILE A 160 5.47 -10.37 13.95
CA ILE A 160 6.20 -10.34 15.23
C ILE A 160 7.73 -10.25 15.07
N HIS A 161 8.29 -10.75 13.96
CA HIS A 161 9.73 -10.66 13.68
C HIS A 161 10.23 -9.24 13.42
N TRP A 162 9.32 -8.29 13.18
CA TRP A 162 9.65 -6.87 12.98
C TRP A 162 9.75 -6.07 14.26
N ASP A 163 9.50 -6.67 15.44
CA ASP A 163 9.64 -5.98 16.72
C ASP A 163 11.05 -5.43 16.94
N GLU A 164 12.08 -6.20 16.60
CA GLU A 164 13.47 -5.75 16.73
C GLU A 164 13.80 -4.63 15.73
N VAL A 165 13.26 -4.70 14.51
CA VAL A 165 13.44 -3.66 13.49
C VAL A 165 12.85 -2.33 14.00
N ALA A 166 11.60 -2.35 14.47
CA ALA A 166 10.92 -1.16 14.98
C ALA A 166 11.56 -0.59 16.26
N ARG A 167 12.15 -1.43 17.12
CA ARG A 167 12.94 -0.95 18.29
C ARG A 167 14.27 -0.32 17.87
N THR A 168 14.90 -0.85 16.83
CA THR A 168 16.21 -0.37 16.35
C THR A 168 16.07 0.93 15.57
N PHE A 169 15.04 1.04 14.74
CA PHE A 169 14.74 2.21 13.92
C PHE A 169 13.38 2.81 14.31
N PRO A 170 13.25 3.47 15.48
CA PRO A 170 11.95 3.95 15.95
C PRO A 170 11.35 5.07 15.09
N GLN A 171 12.15 5.72 14.23
CA GLN A 171 11.69 6.74 13.28
C GLN A 171 11.30 6.15 11.91
N LEU A 172 11.56 4.87 11.67
CA LEU A 172 11.22 4.23 10.41
C LEU A 172 9.73 3.94 10.35
N HIS A 173 9.08 4.43 9.30
CA HIS A 173 7.68 4.14 9.01
C HIS A 173 7.56 2.79 8.33
N ILE A 174 6.74 1.89 8.89
CA ILE A 174 6.58 0.52 8.42
C ILE A 174 5.09 0.24 8.22
N MET A 175 4.71 -0.17 7.01
CA MET A 175 3.34 -0.56 6.69
C MET A 175 3.28 -2.01 6.25
N PHE A 176 2.38 -2.78 6.84
CA PHE A 176 2.11 -4.15 6.41
C PHE A 176 0.87 -4.18 5.51
N THR A 177 1.01 -4.75 4.32
CA THR A 177 -0.13 -4.98 3.44
C THR A 177 -1.07 -6.05 4.01
N GLN A 178 -2.36 -5.96 3.65
CA GLN A 178 -3.38 -6.97 3.97
C GLN A 178 -3.54 -7.31 5.46
N MET A 179 -3.26 -6.34 6.33
CA MET A 179 -3.21 -6.47 7.79
C MET A 179 -2.33 -7.63 8.27
N GLY A 180 -1.28 -7.98 7.51
CA GLY A 180 -0.40 -9.08 7.90
C GLY A 180 -1.09 -10.45 7.90
N TYR A 181 -2.21 -10.61 7.19
CA TYR A 181 -2.93 -11.88 7.10
C TYR A 181 -1.97 -13.05 6.80
N PRO A 182 -2.06 -14.19 7.52
CA PRO A 182 -3.09 -14.52 8.51
C PRO A 182 -2.82 -14.05 9.95
N TRP A 183 -1.67 -13.43 10.24
CA TRP A 183 -1.24 -13.03 11.59
C TRP A 183 -1.73 -11.64 11.99
N ILE A 184 -3.02 -11.38 11.80
CA ILE A 184 -3.61 -10.05 12.03
C ILE A 184 -3.40 -9.59 13.48
N ASP A 185 -3.63 -10.46 14.46
CA ASP A 185 -3.49 -10.11 15.87
C ASP A 185 -2.05 -9.77 16.24
N GLU A 186 -1.05 -10.46 15.65
CA GLU A 186 0.37 -10.13 15.85
C GLU A 186 0.69 -8.73 15.34
N LEU A 187 0.18 -8.38 14.15
CA LEU A 187 0.38 -7.05 13.59
C LEU A 187 -0.30 -5.96 14.43
N LEU A 188 -1.53 -6.18 14.88
CA LEU A 188 -2.25 -5.19 15.68
C LEU A 188 -1.55 -4.94 17.03
N VAL A 189 -1.02 -5.99 17.66
CA VAL A 189 -0.20 -5.85 18.88
C VAL A 189 1.09 -5.08 18.58
N LEU A 190 1.76 -5.38 17.46
CA LEU A 190 2.96 -4.66 17.04
C LEU A 190 2.69 -3.17 16.78
N ALA A 191 1.58 -2.85 16.10
CA ALA A 191 1.13 -1.49 15.82
C ALA A 191 0.77 -0.71 17.10
N GLY A 192 0.21 -1.39 18.11
CA GLY A 192 -0.03 -0.79 19.43
C GLY A 192 1.25 -0.54 20.23
N LYS A 193 2.31 -1.32 19.97
CA LYS A 193 3.61 -1.16 20.63
C LYS A 193 4.48 -0.07 20.01
N HIS A 194 4.39 0.12 18.69
CA HIS A 194 5.29 1.01 17.93
C HIS A 194 4.53 2.09 17.16
N ALA A 195 4.88 3.35 17.41
CA ALA A 195 4.16 4.51 16.87
C ALA A 195 4.21 4.64 15.33
N HIS A 196 5.17 3.99 14.66
CA HIS A 196 5.34 4.08 13.21
C HIS A 196 5.09 2.74 12.49
N VAL A 197 4.36 1.82 13.12
CA VAL A 197 3.90 0.58 12.50
C VAL A 197 2.42 0.68 12.14
N PHE A 198 2.10 0.44 10.88
CA PHE A 198 0.76 0.58 10.30
C PHE A 198 0.29 -0.70 9.61
N ALA A 199 -1.03 -0.87 9.52
CA ALA A 199 -1.68 -2.01 8.91
C ALA A 199 -2.64 -1.56 7.80
N GLU A 200 -2.38 -1.98 6.57
CA GLU A 200 -3.19 -1.66 5.40
C GLU A 200 -4.29 -2.73 5.20
N VAL A 201 -5.53 -2.34 4.91
CA VAL A 201 -6.72 -3.22 5.08
C VAL A 201 -7.11 -4.11 3.88
N SER A 202 -6.42 -4.01 2.74
CA SER A 202 -6.75 -4.74 1.50
C SER A 202 -6.82 -6.25 1.69
N GLY A 203 -7.62 -6.93 0.88
CA GLY A 203 -7.82 -8.39 0.97
C GLY A 203 -8.58 -8.88 2.20
N VAL A 204 -8.40 -8.25 3.36
CA VAL A 204 -9.24 -8.42 4.55
C VAL A 204 -10.55 -7.66 4.35
N ALA A 205 -10.49 -6.43 3.82
CA ALA A 205 -11.66 -5.58 3.55
C ALA A 205 -12.79 -6.26 2.78
N THR A 206 -12.45 -7.16 1.84
CA THR A 206 -13.43 -7.89 1.01
C THR A 206 -13.88 -9.24 1.60
N ARG A 207 -13.49 -9.56 2.84
CA ARG A 207 -13.85 -10.78 3.57
C ARG A 207 -14.67 -10.43 4.81
N PRO A 208 -16.02 -10.40 4.74
CA PRO A 208 -16.88 -9.79 5.75
C PRO A 208 -16.59 -10.21 7.19
N TRP A 209 -16.42 -11.51 7.44
CA TRP A 209 -16.08 -12.01 8.77
C TRP A 209 -14.68 -11.59 9.23
N GLN A 210 -13.69 -11.64 8.33
CA GLN A 210 -12.31 -11.28 8.66
C GLN A 210 -12.19 -9.78 8.96
N VAL A 211 -12.79 -8.91 8.14
CA VAL A 211 -12.76 -7.46 8.37
C VAL A 211 -13.47 -7.09 9.66
N TYR A 212 -14.61 -7.70 9.97
CA TYR A 212 -15.29 -7.46 11.24
C TYR A 212 -14.40 -7.81 12.44
N ASN A 213 -13.80 -9.00 12.45
CA ASN A 213 -12.90 -9.41 13.53
C ASN A 213 -11.68 -8.49 13.63
N ALA A 214 -11.04 -8.17 12.51
CA ALA A 214 -9.86 -7.32 12.50
C ALA A 214 -10.14 -5.92 13.04
N LEU A 215 -11.26 -5.28 12.63
CA LEU A 215 -11.65 -3.97 13.14
C LEU A 215 -12.13 -4.01 14.60
N SER A 216 -12.79 -5.10 15.01
CA SER A 216 -13.19 -5.29 16.41
C SER A 216 -11.96 -5.44 17.33
N THR A 217 -10.96 -6.23 16.92
CA THR A 217 -9.70 -6.39 17.65
C THR A 217 -8.93 -5.08 17.69
N ALA A 218 -8.78 -4.40 16.54
CA ALA A 218 -8.10 -3.10 16.47
C ALA A 218 -8.78 -2.05 17.36
N SER A 219 -10.11 -2.04 17.44
CA SER A 219 -10.85 -1.16 18.35
C SER A 219 -10.63 -1.52 19.82
N SER A 220 -10.49 -2.80 20.15
CA SER A 220 -10.29 -3.27 21.52
C SER A 220 -8.88 -2.98 22.03
N LEU A 221 -7.90 -2.95 21.12
CA LEU A 221 -6.51 -2.61 21.39
C LEU A 221 -6.22 -1.10 21.28
N ASP A 222 -7.21 -0.28 20.93
CA ASP A 222 -7.08 1.15 20.67
C ASP A 222 -6.04 1.50 19.59
N VAL A 223 -6.01 0.73 18.50
CA VAL A 223 -5.07 0.90 17.37
C VAL A 223 -5.76 1.17 16.03
N MET A 224 -7.02 1.60 16.06
CA MET A 224 -7.78 1.92 14.84
C MET A 224 -7.18 3.10 14.05
N ASP A 225 -6.41 3.95 14.72
CA ASP A 225 -5.60 5.04 14.12
C ASP A 225 -4.39 4.52 13.32
N ARG A 226 -3.99 3.26 13.51
CA ARG A 226 -2.88 2.59 12.79
C ARG A 226 -3.30 1.90 11.50
N LEU A 227 -4.59 1.90 11.18
CA LEU A 227 -5.11 1.24 9.99
C LEU A 227 -5.08 2.18 8.77
N LEU A 228 -4.66 1.70 7.60
CA LEU A 228 -4.62 2.51 6.39
C LEU A 228 -5.47 1.89 5.29
N PHE A 229 -6.05 2.72 4.43
CA PHE A 229 -6.83 2.26 3.31
C PHE A 229 -5.95 1.87 2.13
N GLY A 230 -6.16 0.67 1.61
CA GLY A 230 -5.71 0.27 0.28
C GLY A 230 -6.66 -0.76 -0.31
N SER A 231 -6.75 -0.80 -1.64
CA SER A 231 -7.62 -1.76 -2.31
C SER A 231 -6.94 -3.09 -2.56
N GLY A 232 -5.60 -3.11 -2.66
CA GLY A 232 -4.85 -4.26 -3.13
C GLY A 232 -5.07 -4.52 -4.63
N PHE A 233 -5.32 -3.47 -5.42
CA PHE A 233 -5.53 -3.57 -6.87
C PHE A 233 -4.41 -4.41 -7.52
N PRO A 234 -4.73 -5.38 -8.40
CA PRO A 234 -6.04 -5.64 -9.03
C PRO A 234 -6.96 -6.64 -8.32
N MET A 235 -6.60 -7.11 -7.12
CA MET A 235 -7.46 -8.04 -6.37
C MET A 235 -8.81 -7.41 -6.03
N SER A 236 -8.83 -6.11 -5.70
CA SER A 236 -10.05 -5.31 -5.56
C SER A 236 -9.84 -3.93 -6.18
N THR A 237 -10.91 -3.32 -6.68
CA THR A 237 -10.91 -1.89 -7.00
C THR A 237 -11.07 -1.07 -5.71
N PRO A 238 -10.63 0.20 -5.68
CA PRO A 238 -10.84 1.08 -4.53
C PRO A 238 -12.33 1.22 -4.19
N GLN A 239 -13.18 1.39 -5.21
CA GLN A 239 -14.64 1.47 -5.03
C GLN A 239 -15.18 0.25 -4.27
N LEU A 240 -14.87 -0.97 -4.74
CA LEU A 240 -15.33 -2.20 -4.11
C LEU A 240 -14.79 -2.36 -2.68
N ALA A 241 -13.54 -1.98 -2.45
CA ALA A 241 -12.92 -2.04 -1.12
C ALA A 241 -13.61 -1.07 -0.14
N ILE A 242 -13.90 0.16 -0.58
CA ILE A 242 -14.63 1.17 0.20
C ILE A 242 -16.04 0.67 0.53
N GLU A 243 -16.78 0.19 -0.47
CA GLU A 243 -18.13 -0.36 -0.29
C GLU A 243 -18.14 -1.54 0.70
N SER A 244 -17.14 -2.42 0.62
CA SER A 244 -16.99 -3.56 1.52
C SER A 244 -16.72 -3.13 2.97
N LEU A 245 -15.83 -2.15 3.17
CA LEU A 245 -15.55 -1.57 4.50
C LEU A 245 -16.79 -0.93 5.11
N TYR A 246 -17.53 -0.13 4.35
CA TYR A 246 -18.78 0.48 4.83
C TYR A 246 -19.89 -0.54 5.11
N SER A 247 -19.78 -1.75 4.55
CA SER A 247 -20.70 -2.86 4.73
C SER A 247 -20.30 -3.82 5.87
N VAL A 248 -19.23 -3.53 6.63
CA VAL A 248 -18.67 -4.40 7.69
C VAL A 248 -19.72 -4.93 8.68
N ASN A 249 -20.70 -4.11 9.05
CA ASN A 249 -21.74 -4.48 10.03
C ASN A 249 -22.83 -5.41 9.45
N THR A 250 -22.76 -5.77 8.17
CA THR A 250 -23.71 -6.74 7.59
C THR A 250 -23.60 -8.10 8.27
N SER A 251 -22.38 -8.52 8.64
CA SER A 251 -22.13 -9.79 9.34
C SER A 251 -22.60 -9.81 10.80
N THR A 252 -22.91 -8.66 11.41
CA THR A 252 -23.37 -8.58 12.80
C THR A 252 -24.89 -8.41 12.95
N LYS A 253 -25.62 -8.17 11.85
CA LYS A 253 -27.09 -8.03 11.87
C LYS A 253 -27.74 -9.26 12.50
N GLY A 254 -28.57 -9.04 13.52
CA GLY A 254 -29.28 -10.11 14.23
C GLY A 254 -28.45 -10.85 15.29
N THR A 255 -27.27 -10.34 15.64
CA THR A 255 -26.39 -10.89 16.68
C THR A 255 -26.25 -9.91 17.86
N MET A 256 -25.60 -10.35 18.95
CA MET A 256 -25.23 -9.48 20.09
C MET A 256 -23.86 -8.81 19.93
N LEU A 257 -23.21 -8.97 18.77
CA LEU A 257 -21.89 -8.41 18.51
C LEU A 257 -21.96 -6.88 18.35
N PRO A 258 -21.05 -6.12 18.96
CA PRO A 258 -21.06 -4.67 18.84
C PRO A 258 -20.77 -4.24 17.39
N PRO A 259 -21.51 -3.27 16.83
CA PRO A 259 -21.21 -2.76 15.50
C PRO A 259 -19.94 -1.90 15.51
N ILE A 260 -19.20 -1.91 14.41
CA ILE A 260 -18.11 -0.96 14.18
C ILE A 260 -18.73 0.40 13.79
N PRO A 261 -18.45 1.49 14.53
CA PRO A 261 -19.04 2.80 14.21
C PRO A 261 -18.62 3.28 12.82
N ARG A 262 -19.58 3.82 12.05
CA ARG A 262 -19.33 4.31 10.68
C ARG A 262 -18.24 5.39 10.64
N ALA A 263 -18.16 6.24 11.66
CA ALA A 263 -17.12 7.27 11.77
C ALA A 263 -15.71 6.65 11.80
N ARG A 264 -15.51 5.54 12.52
CA ARG A 264 -14.21 4.85 12.59
C ARG A 264 -13.83 4.21 11.26
N VAL A 265 -14.81 3.68 10.51
CA VAL A 265 -14.58 3.19 9.15
C VAL A 265 -14.18 4.33 8.21
N LYS A 266 -14.88 5.47 8.29
CA LYS A 266 -14.57 6.67 7.49
C LYS A 266 -13.16 7.18 7.78
N GLU A 267 -12.74 7.19 9.04
CA GLU A 267 -11.39 7.58 9.43
C GLU A 267 -10.29 6.70 8.81
N ILE A 268 -10.54 5.41 8.57
CA ILE A 268 -9.59 4.53 7.87
C ILE A 268 -9.50 4.91 6.39
N VAL A 269 -10.66 5.08 5.74
CA VAL A 269 -10.77 5.37 4.29
C VAL A 269 -10.15 6.72 3.95
N GLU A 270 -10.35 7.73 4.79
CA GLU A 270 -9.91 9.11 4.55
C GLU A 270 -8.66 9.49 5.35
N ARG A 271 -7.97 8.52 5.96
CA ARG A 271 -6.72 8.79 6.68
C ARG A 271 -5.69 9.35 5.72
N ASP A 272 -4.96 10.37 6.17
CA ASP A 272 -3.80 10.86 5.45
C ASP A 272 -2.65 9.85 5.55
N ALA A 273 -2.71 8.84 4.68
CA ALA A 273 -1.75 7.75 4.64
C ALA A 273 -0.34 8.24 4.29
N LEU A 274 -0.20 9.33 3.53
CA LEU A 274 1.11 9.85 3.14
C LEU A 274 1.83 10.44 4.37
N THR A 275 1.14 11.27 5.14
CA THR A 275 1.67 11.78 6.42
C THR A 275 1.95 10.64 7.41
N CYS A 276 1.05 9.65 7.52
CA CYS A 276 1.30 8.47 8.35
C CYS A 276 2.54 7.69 7.94
N LEU A 277 2.95 7.73 6.68
CA LEU A 277 4.12 7.04 6.15
C LEU A 277 5.36 7.94 6.01
N GLY A 278 5.30 9.19 6.46
CA GLY A 278 6.41 10.14 6.33
C GLY A 278 6.69 10.56 4.88
N ILE A 279 5.74 10.36 3.97
CA ILE A 279 5.88 10.73 2.55
C ILE A 279 5.48 12.18 2.38
N GLU A 280 6.41 13.02 1.94
CA GLU A 280 6.10 14.41 1.57
C GLU A 280 5.31 14.45 0.26
N TYR A 281 4.14 15.07 0.31
CA TYR A 281 3.26 15.23 -0.85
C TYR A 281 2.67 16.62 -0.89
N THR A 282 2.97 17.35 -1.97
CA THR A 282 2.37 18.66 -2.23
C THR A 282 1.30 18.50 -3.30
N ALA A 283 0.04 18.39 -2.89
CA ALA A 283 -1.07 18.51 -3.81
C ALA A 283 -1.09 19.94 -4.39
N ILE A 284 -1.19 20.08 -5.71
CA ILE A 284 -1.54 21.39 -6.28
C ILE A 284 -3.00 21.62 -5.97
N ALA A 285 -3.29 22.62 -5.13
CA ALA A 285 -4.66 23.09 -4.90
C ALA A 285 -5.30 23.38 -6.27
N ASN A 286 -6.37 22.64 -6.59
CA ASN A 286 -7.20 22.92 -7.76
C ASN A 286 -7.55 24.41 -7.76
N THR A 287 -6.85 25.19 -8.57
CA THR A 287 -7.07 26.63 -8.71
C THR A 287 -8.26 26.82 -9.64
N GLN A 288 -9.42 26.28 -9.29
CA GLN A 288 -10.70 26.58 -9.90
C GLN A 288 -11.44 27.63 -9.07
N GLU A 289 -10.76 28.72 -8.69
CA GLU A 289 -11.42 29.88 -8.07
C GLU A 289 -10.52 31.12 -8.14
N ASN A 290 -10.07 31.52 -9.34
CA ASN A 290 -9.63 32.92 -9.52
C ASN A 290 -9.68 33.49 -10.95
N THR A 291 -10.16 32.73 -11.95
CA THR A 291 -10.40 33.30 -13.29
C THR A 291 -11.70 34.11 -13.40
N ALA A 292 -12.56 34.09 -12.37
CA ALA A 292 -13.77 34.92 -12.32
C ALA A 292 -13.52 36.37 -11.81
N SER A 293 -12.39 36.67 -11.16
CA SER A 293 -12.10 38.03 -10.66
C SER A 293 -11.28 38.89 -11.62
N ILE A 294 -10.68 38.28 -12.65
CA ILE A 294 -9.91 39.00 -13.68
C ILE A 294 -10.82 39.37 -14.87
N ALA A 295 -11.77 38.51 -15.25
CA ALA A 295 -12.73 38.79 -16.32
C ALA A 295 -13.81 39.84 -15.97
N SER A 296 -13.95 40.21 -14.69
CA SER A 296 -14.89 41.26 -14.25
C SER A 296 -14.27 42.64 -14.09
N LYS A 297 -12.94 42.76 -14.21
CA LYS A 297 -12.24 44.06 -14.17
C LYS A 297 -11.98 44.65 -15.56
N ASP A 298 -11.84 43.82 -16.59
CA ASP A 298 -11.59 44.31 -17.96
C ASP A 298 -12.86 44.86 -18.65
N THR A 299 -14.06 44.45 -18.22
CA THR A 299 -15.32 44.99 -18.78
C THR A 299 -15.73 46.33 -18.16
N ALA A 300 -15.11 46.73 -17.04
CA ALA A 300 -15.43 47.99 -16.35
C ALA A 300 -14.60 49.19 -16.83
N GLN A 301 -13.53 48.99 -17.61
CA GLN A 301 -12.66 50.06 -18.10
C GLN A 301 -12.87 50.45 -19.59
N GLN A 302 -13.85 49.85 -20.27
CA GLN A 302 -14.17 50.21 -21.67
C GLN A 302 -15.42 51.09 -21.85
N HIS A 303 -15.96 51.68 -20.77
CA HIS A 303 -17.12 52.59 -20.82
C HIS A 303 -16.87 54.03 -20.32
N GLU A 304 -15.62 54.42 -20.10
CA GLU A 304 -15.24 55.82 -19.86
C GLU A 304 -14.02 56.21 -20.73
N ALA A 305 -14.26 56.43 -22.02
CA ALA A 305 -13.47 57.28 -22.91
C ALA A 305 -14.31 57.72 -24.11
#